data_AF-A0AAV5SHE6-F1
#
_entry.id   AF-A0AAV5SHE6-F1
#
_cell.length_a   1.000
_cell.length_b   1.000
_cell.length_c   1.000
_cell.angle_alpha   90.00
_cell.angle_beta   90.00
_cell.angle_gamma   90.00
#
_symmetry.space_group_name_H-M   'P 1'
#
loop_
_entity.id
_entity.type
_entity.pdbx_description
1 polymer ?
#
loop_
_entity_poly.entity_id
_entity_poly.type
_entity_poly.pdbx_seq_one_letter_code
_entity_poly.pdbx_strand_id
1 'polypeptide(L)'
;QIAIRAAFAAAGPSNYTEQIDALEQPNGWQTWVVGLGFITLCSFSAPLGILLLPCLAKWLYERIMSFLIALGIGTLSGSCFFIMIPQAFGLTRIAGGLDYSQKSWIIVGSLYGFFALDRILQYIFEIRR
;
A
#
# COMPACT_ATOMS: atom_id res chain seq x y z
N GLN A 1 -35.58 -12.06 11.69
CA GLN A 1 -35.00 -11.81 10.35
C GLN A 1 -35.22 -10.38 9.82
N ILE A 2 -36.32 -9.69 10.18
CA ILE A 2 -36.59 -8.32 9.73
C ILE A 2 -35.57 -7.31 10.29
N ALA A 3 -35.21 -7.43 11.58
CA ALA A 3 -34.22 -6.56 12.22
C ALA A 3 -32.81 -6.65 11.58
N ILE A 4 -32.38 -7.86 11.19
CA ILE A 4 -31.08 -8.07 10.55
C ILE A 4 -31.06 -7.47 9.13
N ARG A 5 -32.17 -7.59 8.39
CA ARG A 5 -32.32 -6.96 7.07
C ARG A 5 -32.35 -5.44 7.16
N ALA A 6 -33.02 -4.89 8.17
CA ALA A 6 -33.03 -3.45 8.44
C ALA A 6 -31.64 -2.93 8.84
N ALA A 7 -30.91 -3.67 9.69
CA ALA A 7 -29.54 -3.33 10.06
C ALA A 7 -28.58 -3.37 8.85
N PHE A 8 -28.70 -4.37 7.97
CA PHE A 8 -27.88 -4.46 6.76
C PHE A 8 -28.25 -3.38 5.71
N ALA A 9 -29.52 -3.01 5.61
CA ALA A 9 -29.97 -1.90 4.76
C ALA A 9 -29.48 -0.54 5.28
N ALA A 10 -29.48 -0.34 6.61
CA ALA A 10 -28.92 0.86 7.25
C ALA A 10 -27.39 0.93 7.11
N ALA A 11 -26.72 -0.22 7.17
CA ALA A 11 -25.29 -0.36 6.89
C ALA A 11 -24.98 -0.44 5.38
N GLY A 12 -25.94 -0.12 4.51
CA GLY A 12 -25.76 -0.10 3.07
C GLY A 12 -24.86 1.06 2.63
N PRO A 13 -24.11 0.92 1.52
CA PRO A 13 -23.14 1.90 1.04
C PRO A 13 -23.71 3.32 0.88
N SER A 14 -25.01 3.45 0.59
CA SER A 14 -25.69 4.74 0.40
C SER A 14 -25.69 5.62 1.66
N ASN A 15 -25.75 5.01 2.86
CA ASN A 15 -25.80 5.78 4.11
C ASN A 15 -24.44 6.44 4.42
N TYR A 16 -23.33 5.76 4.13
CA TYR A 16 -21.99 6.32 4.29
C TYR A 16 -21.72 7.43 3.28
N THR A 17 -22.18 7.29 2.03
CA THR A 17 -21.99 8.33 1.02
C THR A 17 -22.75 9.61 1.40
N GLU A 18 -23.96 9.49 1.97
CA GLU A 18 -24.73 10.65 2.47
C GLU A 18 -24.03 11.33 3.66
N GLN A 19 -23.39 10.57 4.55
CA GLN A 19 -22.57 11.13 5.63
C GLN A 19 -21.28 11.79 5.13
N ILE A 20 -20.66 11.27 4.07
CA ILE A 20 -19.48 11.87 3.44
C ILE A 20 -19.84 13.14 2.67
N ASP A 21 -21.01 13.21 2.03
CA ASP A 21 -21.52 14.42 1.38
C ASP A 21 -21.97 15.48 2.39
N ALA A 22 -22.44 15.06 3.58
CA ALA A 22 -22.76 15.94 4.69
C ALA A 22 -21.52 16.44 5.46
N LEU A 23 -20.37 15.79 5.30
CA LEU A 23 -19.09 16.28 5.80
C LEU A 23 -18.62 17.40 4.88
N GLU A 24 -18.59 18.62 5.43
CA GLU A 24 -18.09 19.82 4.74
C GLU A 24 -16.76 19.49 4.04
N GLN A 25 -16.74 19.62 2.70
CA GLN A 25 -15.57 19.31 1.90
C GLN A 25 -14.37 20.08 2.45
N PRO A 26 -13.31 19.38 2.90
CA PRO A 26 -12.16 20.06 3.47
C PRO A 26 -11.57 21.00 2.43
N ASN A 27 -11.29 22.24 2.84
CA ASN A 27 -10.71 23.22 1.94
C ASN A 27 -9.45 22.62 1.30
N GLY A 28 -9.31 22.76 -0.02
CA GLY A 28 -8.23 22.09 -0.76
C GLY A 28 -6.85 22.27 -0.12
N TRP A 29 -6.54 23.49 0.34
CA TRP A 29 -5.27 23.80 1.01
C TRP A 29 -5.00 22.95 2.27
N GLN A 30 -6.03 22.59 3.05
CA GLN A 30 -5.88 21.76 4.25
C GLN A 30 -5.43 20.34 3.86
N THR A 31 -6.04 19.76 2.83
CA THR A 31 -5.66 18.43 2.33
C THR A 31 -4.21 18.42 1.84
N TRP A 32 -3.80 19.49 1.13
CA TRP A 32 -2.42 19.63 0.67
C TRP A 32 -1.43 19.77 1.83
N VAL A 33 -1.73 20.59 2.83
CA VAL A 33 -0.85 20.79 4.00
C VAL A 33 -0.75 19.52 4.84
N VAL A 34 -1.85 18.80 5.05
CA VAL A 34 -1.83 17.52 5.75
C VAL A 34 -1.01 16.49 4.97
N GLY A 35 -1.20 16.38 3.65
CA GLY A 35 -0.41 15.51 2.79
C GLY A 35 1.09 15.84 2.86
N LEU A 36 1.46 17.11 2.73
CA LEU A 36 2.84 17.57 2.88
C LEU A 36 3.38 17.34 4.29
N GLY A 37 2.55 17.47 5.33
CA GLY A 37 2.89 17.16 6.72
C GLY A 37 3.28 15.69 6.91
N PHE A 38 2.51 14.76 6.33
CA PHE A 38 2.86 13.34 6.37
C PHE A 38 4.10 13.01 5.53
N ILE A 39 4.25 13.63 4.35
CA ILE A 39 5.43 13.43 3.51
C ILE A 39 6.68 13.92 4.23
N THR A 40 6.64 15.11 4.83
CA THR A 40 7.76 15.65 5.61
C THR A 40 8.08 14.76 6.81
N LEU A 41 7.06 14.31 7.57
CA LEU A 41 7.25 13.37 8.69
C LEU A 41 7.90 12.05 8.23
N CYS A 42 7.45 11.50 7.11
CA CYS A 42 8.05 10.30 6.51
C CYS A 42 9.50 10.59 6.07
N SER A 43 9.77 11.72 5.44
CA SER A 43 11.13 12.13 5.07
C SER A 43 12.04 12.32 6.28
N PHE A 44 11.53 12.73 7.44
CA PHE A 44 12.30 12.81 8.69
C PHE A 44 12.66 11.43 9.28
N SER A 45 11.93 10.37 8.93
CA SER A 45 12.26 9.01 9.40
C SER A 45 13.61 8.50 8.85
N ALA A 46 13.99 8.90 7.64
CA ALA A 46 15.25 8.51 7.01
C ALA A 46 16.50 9.04 7.76
N PRO A 47 16.64 10.37 8.03
CA PRO A 47 17.76 10.88 8.81
C PRO A 47 17.75 10.38 10.26
N LEU A 48 16.59 10.12 10.86
CA LEU A 48 16.51 9.48 12.18
C LEU A 48 17.11 8.07 12.16
N GLY A 49 16.82 7.28 11.13
CA GLY A 49 17.47 5.98 10.91
C GLY A 49 18.99 6.09 10.77
N ILE A 50 19.48 7.10 10.02
CA ILE A 50 20.91 7.43 9.89
C ILE A 50 21.54 7.88 11.22
N LEU A 51 20.80 8.58 12.07
CA LEU A 51 21.31 9.04 13.38
C LEU A 51 21.35 7.92 14.41
N LEU A 52 20.45 6.94 14.30
CA LEU A 52 20.39 5.73 15.12
C LEU A 52 21.49 4.71 14.78
N LEU A 53 21.95 4.70 13.52
CA LEU A 53 23.04 3.88 12.98
C LEU A 53 24.34 3.91 13.83
N PRO A 54 24.92 5.07 14.20
CA PRO A 54 26.13 5.14 15.03
C PRO A 54 25.90 4.84 16.52
N CYS A 55 24.65 4.86 17.00
CA CYS A 55 24.31 4.63 18.41
C CYS A 55 24.17 3.12 18.74
N LEU A 56 24.22 2.26 17.73
CA LEU A 56 23.90 0.85 17.84
C LEU A 56 25.16 -0.03 17.74
N ALA A 57 25.31 -1.00 18.65
CA ALA A 57 26.41 -1.98 18.59
C ALA A 57 26.36 -2.79 17.29
N LYS A 58 27.52 -3.14 16.72
CA LYS A 58 27.65 -3.84 15.41
C LYS A 58 26.72 -5.05 15.24
N TRP A 59 26.53 -5.84 16.29
CA TRP A 59 25.65 -7.02 16.27
C TRP A 59 24.15 -6.68 16.17
N LEU A 60 23.73 -5.61 16.83
CA LEU A 60 22.33 -5.19 16.83
C LEU A 60 21.95 -4.48 15.52
N TYR A 61 22.92 -3.80 14.90
CA TYR A 61 22.75 -3.16 13.59
C TYR A 61 22.30 -4.13 12.50
N GLU A 62 22.99 -5.26 12.35
CA GLU A 62 22.66 -6.26 11.34
C GLU A 62 21.26 -6.87 11.57
N ARG A 63 20.91 -7.12 12.83
CA ARG A 63 19.61 -7.66 13.21
C ARG A 63 18.47 -6.68 12.90
N ILE A 64 18.65 -5.41 13.25
CA ILE A 64 17.66 -4.36 13.03
C ILE A 64 17.52 -4.07 11.53
N MET A 65 18.63 -3.97 10.77
CA MET A 65 18.55 -3.74 9.33
C MET A 65 17.82 -4.87 8.59
N SER A 66 18.12 -6.13 8.92
CA SER A 66 17.39 -7.27 8.34
C SER A 66 15.90 -7.23 8.69
N PHE A 67 15.55 -6.85 9.92
CA PHE A 67 14.18 -6.67 10.35
C PHE A 67 13.47 -5.52 9.60
N LEU A 68 14.12 -4.36 9.42
CA LEU A 68 13.57 -3.22 8.68
C LEU A 68 13.31 -3.58 7.22
N ILE A 69 14.21 -4.33 6.59
CA ILE A 69 14.03 -4.81 5.21
C ILE A 69 12.82 -5.75 5.13
N ALA A 70 12.73 -6.72 6.05
CA ALA A 70 11.59 -7.64 6.11
C ALA A 70 10.26 -6.90 6.38
N LEU A 71 10.27 -5.91 7.26
CA LEU A 71 9.12 -5.08 7.61
C LEU A 71 8.69 -4.18 6.44
N GLY A 72 9.64 -3.60 5.70
CA GLY A 72 9.37 -2.82 4.50
C GLY A 72 8.72 -3.68 3.40
N ILE A 73 9.30 -4.85 3.11
CA ILE A 73 8.75 -5.80 2.14
C ILE A 73 7.36 -6.27 2.59
N GLY A 74 7.17 -6.58 3.88
CA GLY A 74 5.88 -6.99 4.44
C GLY A 74 4.79 -5.92 4.32
N THR A 75 5.13 -4.65 4.57
CA THR A 75 4.17 -3.53 4.48
C THR A 75 3.74 -3.28 3.03
N LEU A 76 4.69 -3.29 2.09
CA LEU A 76 4.42 -3.14 0.67
C LEU A 76 3.58 -4.32 0.14
N SER A 77 3.97 -5.54 0.50
CA SER A 77 3.27 -6.76 0.10
C SER A 77 1.85 -6.82 0.66
N GLY A 78 1.66 -6.51 1.95
CA GLY A 78 0.33 -6.46 2.57
C GLY A 78 -0.60 -5.43 1.91
N SER A 79 -0.06 -4.26 1.56
CA SER A 79 -0.81 -3.22 0.84
C SER A 79 -1.24 -3.70 -0.55
N CYS A 80 -0.35 -4.36 -1.29
CA CYS A 80 -0.67 -4.94 -2.60
C CYS A 80 -1.72 -6.07 -2.50
N PHE A 81 -1.56 -6.98 -1.54
CA PHE A 81 -2.48 -8.12 -1.41
C PHE A 81 -3.88 -7.72 -0.94
N PHE A 82 -4.01 -6.78 0.00
CA PHE A 82 -5.32 -6.46 0.57
C PHE A 82 -6.03 -5.26 -0.06
N ILE A 83 -5.28 -4.28 -0.58
CA ILE A 83 -5.88 -3.12 -1.25
C ILE A 83 -5.91 -3.33 -2.76
N MET A 84 -4.78 -3.71 -3.39
CA MET A 84 -4.73 -3.78 -4.85
C MET A 84 -5.48 -4.98 -5.44
N ILE A 85 -5.55 -6.14 -4.77
CA ILE A 85 -6.36 -7.28 -5.26
C ILE A 85 -7.85 -6.91 -5.41
N PRO A 86 -8.59 -6.47 -4.39
CA PRO A 86 -10.00 -6.12 -4.55
C PRO A 86 -10.24 -4.96 -5.54
N GLN A 87 -9.30 -4.01 -5.61
CA GLN A 87 -9.33 -2.92 -6.60
C GLN A 87 -9.10 -3.43 -8.03
N ALA A 88 -8.18 -4.37 -8.23
CA ALA A 88 -7.81 -4.90 -9.55
C ALA A 88 -8.83 -5.90 -10.10
N PHE A 89 -9.47 -6.69 -9.22
CA PHE A 89 -10.52 -7.66 -9.59
C PHE A 89 -11.92 -7.05 -9.75
N GLY A 90 -12.08 -5.73 -9.52
CA GLY A 90 -13.27 -5.00 -9.98
C GLY A 90 -14.39 -4.82 -8.97
N LEU A 91 -14.09 -4.60 -7.68
CA LEU A 91 -15.12 -4.09 -6.74
C LEU A 91 -15.52 -2.63 -7.01
N THR A 92 -14.79 -1.87 -7.82
CA THR A 92 -15.19 -0.54 -8.28
C THR A 92 -16.07 -0.66 -9.54
N ARG A 93 -17.36 -0.93 -9.33
CA ARG A 93 -18.43 -1.04 -10.33
C ARG A 93 -18.77 0.29 -11.06
N ILE A 94 -17.86 1.27 -11.10
CA ILE A 94 -18.18 2.68 -11.41
C ILE A 94 -17.60 3.19 -12.75
N ALA A 95 -16.71 2.46 -13.44
CA ALA A 95 -16.22 2.93 -14.74
C ALA A 95 -16.11 1.80 -15.78
N GLY A 96 -17.07 1.82 -16.71
CA GLY A 96 -16.94 1.47 -18.14
C GLY A 96 -16.25 0.17 -18.53
N GLY A 97 -16.98 -0.69 -19.27
CA GLY A 97 -16.51 -1.96 -19.79
C GLY A 97 -15.19 -1.87 -20.55
N LEU A 98 -14.16 -2.50 -19.99
CA LEU A 98 -12.97 -2.97 -20.66
C LEU A 98 -12.64 -4.33 -20.04
N ASP A 99 -12.50 -5.33 -20.89
CA ASP A 99 -12.47 -6.76 -20.58
C ASP A 99 -11.58 -7.13 -19.39
N TYR A 100 -12.16 -7.88 -18.44
CA TYR A 100 -11.49 -8.47 -17.27
C TYR A 100 -10.22 -9.26 -17.65
N SER A 101 -10.19 -9.82 -18.87
CA SER A 101 -9.04 -10.53 -19.42
C SER A 101 -7.80 -9.64 -19.44
N GLN A 102 -7.88 -8.44 -20.04
CA GLN A 102 -6.71 -7.57 -20.22
C GLN A 102 -6.14 -7.03 -18.90
N LYS A 103 -7.00 -6.80 -17.90
CA LYS A 103 -6.57 -6.40 -16.56
C LYS A 103 -5.76 -7.51 -15.86
N SER A 104 -6.20 -8.76 -16.01
CA SER A 104 -5.47 -9.93 -15.47
C SER A 104 -4.09 -10.09 -16.11
N TRP A 105 -3.99 -9.92 -17.43
CA TRP A 105 -2.69 -10.02 -18.14
C TRP A 105 -1.67 -8.99 -17.66
N ILE A 106 -2.09 -7.77 -17.33
CA ILE A 106 -1.19 -6.73 -16.82
C ILE A 106 -0.65 -7.09 -15.43
N ILE A 107 -1.49 -7.66 -14.56
CA ILE A 107 -1.10 -8.10 -13.21
C ILE A 107 -0.10 -9.25 -13.30
N VAL A 108 -0.40 -10.26 -14.15
CA VAL A 108 0.49 -11.40 -14.39
C VAL A 108 1.81 -10.93 -15.01
N GLY A 109 1.78 -9.99 -15.96
CA GLY A 109 2.98 -9.41 -16.57
C GLY A 109 3.86 -8.67 -15.55
N SER A 110 3.26 -7.91 -14.64
CA SER A 110 4.00 -7.21 -13.56
C SER A 110 4.63 -8.19 -12.57
N LEU A 111 3.89 -9.23 -12.16
CA LEU A 111 4.41 -10.27 -11.26
C LEU A 111 5.60 -11.01 -11.91
N TYR A 112 5.49 -11.34 -13.20
CA TYR A 112 6.56 -11.99 -13.95
C TYR A 112 7.77 -11.07 -14.11
N GLY A 113 7.56 -9.78 -14.40
CA GLY A 113 8.62 -8.78 -14.46
C GLY A 113 9.36 -8.63 -13.13
N PHE A 114 8.62 -8.55 -12.02
CA PHE A 114 9.20 -8.49 -10.68
C PHE A 114 10.01 -9.76 -10.35
N PHE A 115 9.48 -10.93 -10.67
CA PHE A 115 10.19 -12.21 -10.49
C PHE A 115 11.45 -12.31 -11.35
N ALA A 116 11.39 -11.83 -12.60
CA ALA A 116 12.55 -11.77 -13.47
C ALA A 116 13.64 -10.84 -12.89
N LEU A 117 13.26 -9.68 -12.36
CA LEU A 117 14.20 -8.77 -11.69
C LEU A 117 14.84 -9.41 -10.45
N ASP A 118 14.05 -10.10 -9.61
CA ASP A 118 14.58 -10.82 -8.44
C ASP A 118 15.60 -11.90 -8.85
N ARG A 119 15.30 -12.66 -9.91
CA ARG A 119 16.22 -13.64 -10.49
C ARG A 119 17.46 -13.02 -11.11
N ILE A 120 17.32 -11.91 -11.81
CA ILE A 120 18.45 -11.16 -12.37
C ILE A 120 19.35 -10.62 -11.25
N LEU A 121 18.77 -10.10 -10.16
CA LEU A 121 19.52 -9.61 -9.01
C LEU A 121 20.30 -10.73 -8.32
N GLN A 122 19.68 -11.90 -8.10
CA GLN A 122 20.37 -13.08 -7.57
C GLN A 122 21.52 -13.51 -8.49
N TYR A 123 21.27 -13.53 -9.81
CA TYR A 123 22.30 -13.90 -10.78
C TYR A 123 23.48 -12.91 -10.80
N ILE A 124 23.21 -11.59 -10.75
CA ILE A 124 24.25 -10.55 -10.66
C ILE A 124 25.04 -10.67 -9.36
N PHE A 125 24.38 -10.98 -8.25
CA PHE A 125 25.05 -11.16 -6.96
C PHE A 125 25.97 -12.38 -6.97
N GLU A 126 25.54 -13.50 -7.59
CA GLU A 126 26.35 -14.71 -7.75
C GLU A 126 27.56 -14.48 -8.67
N ILE A 127 27.41 -13.66 -9.73
CA ILE A 127 28.50 -13.29 -10.65
C ILE A 127 29.55 -12.37 -10.01
N ARG A 128 29.15 -11.57 -9.00
CA ARG A 128 30.04 -10.65 -8.29
C ARG A 128 30.79 -11.34 -7.14
N ARG A 129 30.37 -12.54 -6.75
CA ARG A 129 31.02 -13.35 -5.71
C ARG A 129 32.13 -14.20 -6.31
#